data_AF-A0A960XJJ9-F1
#
_entry.id   AF-A0A960XJJ9-F1
#
_cell.length_a   1.000
_cell.length_b   1.000
_cell.length_c   1.000
_cell.angle_alpha   90.00
_cell.angle_beta   90.00
_cell.angle_gamma   90.00
#
_symmetry.space_group_name_H-M   'P 1'
#
loop_
_entity.id
_entity.type
_entity.pdbx_description
1 polymer ?
#
loop_
_entity_poly.entity_id
_entity_poly.type
_entity_poly.pdbx_seq_one_letter_code
_entity_poly.pdbx_strand_id
1 'polypeptide(L)'
;DGKFEIPVGGLLLSRFTATVTDPTGNTSEFGTEYVLDLDAGLEISRDDPVSDRKVVPGSVQSLAAVLQARAVNRPVEVKAIRFKATGSGNEMTGLEAVYLVLDADGDGMYSQGDSTLGGPEVFLEDDGSLKLPLTGVIVDPSFPQQWLLTVDVADGAAIGEILAMGLQASLDVEAETFITAGIPVNILGVFPILSDNLILSLASEGYGLWLERYFTEAQRNDPQISGLLADPDFDFLTNAFERVYGTNPLEYNESPLSVDISPERAIFSFPWAKDATD
;
A
#
# COMPACT_ATOMS: atom_id res chain seq x y z
N ASP A 1 -40.02 34.38 27.01
CA ASP A 1 -39.00 33.32 26.90
C ASP A 1 -39.09 32.68 25.52
N GLY A 2 -38.40 33.25 24.54
CA GLY A 2 -38.33 32.70 23.19
C GLY A 2 -37.26 31.63 23.13
N LYS A 3 -37.62 30.41 22.75
CA LYS A 3 -36.67 29.39 22.33
C LYS A 3 -36.83 29.21 20.83
N PHE A 4 -35.72 29.19 20.11
CA PHE A 4 -35.68 28.74 18.73
C PHE A 4 -34.68 27.59 18.66
N GLU A 5 -35.05 26.54 17.95
CA GLU A 5 -34.17 25.42 17.66
C GLU A 5 -33.72 25.56 16.21
N ILE A 6 -32.41 25.59 15.98
CA ILE A 6 -31.84 25.53 14.63
C ILE A 6 -31.41 24.08 14.41
N PRO A 7 -32.11 23.32 13.54
CA PRO A 7 -31.62 22.02 13.13
C PRO A 7 -30.37 22.21 12.27
N VAL A 8 -29.19 21.93 12.82
CA VAL A 8 -27.88 22.08 12.14
C VAL A 8 -27.56 20.90 11.21
N GLY A 9 -28.58 20.22 10.68
CA GLY A 9 -28.47 18.96 9.94
C GLY A 9 -27.38 19.00 8.88
N GLY A 10 -26.29 18.24 9.10
CA GLY A 10 -25.22 18.02 8.12
C GLY A 10 -24.43 19.27 7.70
N LEU A 11 -24.57 20.41 8.38
CA LEU A 11 -23.82 21.62 8.01
C LEU A 11 -22.36 21.49 8.46
N LEU A 12 -21.50 21.27 7.47
CA LEU A 12 -20.05 21.02 7.59
C LEU A 12 -19.26 22.16 8.25
N LEU A 13 -19.84 23.34 8.38
CA LEU A 13 -19.38 24.43 9.23
C LEU A 13 -20.61 25.17 9.76
N SER A 14 -20.83 25.14 11.06
CA SER A 14 -21.85 26.00 11.69
C SER A 14 -21.15 26.96 12.64
N ARG A 15 -20.42 27.94 12.08
CA ARG A 15 -20.25 29.22 12.78
C ARG A 15 -21.60 29.88 12.71
N PHE A 16 -22.35 29.87 13.80
CA PHE A 16 -23.58 30.64 13.88
C PHE A 16 -23.36 31.81 14.83
N THR A 17 -23.65 33.00 14.34
CA THR A 17 -23.98 34.13 15.21
C THR A 17 -25.47 34.37 15.03
N ALA A 18 -26.18 34.53 16.13
CA ALA A 18 -27.59 34.86 16.10
C ALA A 18 -27.74 36.23 16.76
N THR A 19 -28.55 37.07 16.13
CA THR A 19 -29.06 38.29 16.72
C THR A 19 -30.58 38.18 16.79
N VAL A 20 -31.15 38.71 17.86
CA VAL A 20 -32.59 38.78 18.09
C VAL A 20 -32.98 40.25 18.07
N THR A 21 -33.98 40.58 17.25
CA THR A 21 -34.60 41.91 17.19
C THR A 21 -35.96 41.88 17.88
N ASP A 22 -36.22 42.82 18.77
CA ASP A 22 -37.50 42.95 19.46
C ASP A 22 -38.56 43.68 18.58
N PRO A 23 -39.87 43.64 18.95
CA PRO A 23 -40.93 44.31 18.19
C PRO A 23 -40.80 45.84 18.10
N THR A 24 -39.93 46.45 18.92
CA THR A 24 -39.63 47.88 18.90
C THR A 24 -38.43 48.23 18.02
N GLY A 25 -37.77 47.21 17.43
CA GLY A 25 -36.67 47.36 16.49
C GLY A 25 -35.28 47.31 17.13
N ASN A 26 -35.15 47.01 18.42
CA ASN A 26 -33.83 46.87 19.05
C ASN A 26 -33.26 45.49 18.74
N THR A 27 -32.01 45.44 18.27
CA THR A 27 -31.31 44.19 17.95
C THR A 27 -30.23 43.93 18.99
N SER A 28 -30.17 42.70 19.51
CA SER A 28 -29.07 42.28 20.40
C SER A 28 -27.72 42.34 19.68
N GLU A 29 -26.65 42.59 20.44
CA GLU A 29 -25.27 42.47 19.94
C GLU A 29 -25.01 41.04 19.47
N PHE A 30 -24.07 40.86 18.53
CA PHE A 30 -23.67 39.51 18.09
C PHE A 30 -23.28 38.68 19.33
N GLY A 31 -23.95 37.54 19.50
CA GLY A 31 -23.56 36.59 20.54
C GLY A 31 -22.13 36.08 20.31
N THR A 32 -21.49 35.60 21.38
CA THR A 32 -20.19 34.92 21.30
C THR A 32 -20.23 33.85 20.22
N GLU A 33 -19.24 33.85 19.33
CA GLU A 33 -19.09 32.82 18.30
C GLU A 33 -19.07 31.44 18.97
N TYR A 34 -20.04 30.59 18.64
CA TYR A 34 -20.07 29.22 19.08
C TYR A 34 -19.50 28.34 17.96
N VAL A 35 -18.29 27.84 18.17
CA VAL A 35 -17.69 26.86 17.28
C VAL A 35 -18.16 25.49 17.76
N LEU A 36 -18.99 24.82 16.96
CA LEU A 36 -19.24 23.40 17.15
C LEU A 36 -17.97 22.65 16.74
N ASP A 37 -17.10 22.44 17.74
CA ASP A 37 -15.91 21.61 17.62
C ASP A 37 -16.35 20.15 17.67
N LEU A 38 -16.78 19.64 16.52
CA LEU A 38 -16.82 18.21 16.32
C LEU A 38 -15.39 17.83 15.99
N ASP A 39 -14.63 17.43 17.00
CA ASP A 39 -13.25 16.99 16.89
C ASP A 39 -13.13 16.06 15.67
N ALA A 40 -12.45 16.53 14.63
CA ALA A 40 -12.14 15.68 13.49
C ALA A 40 -11.08 14.67 13.92
N GLY A 41 -11.27 13.42 13.52
CA GLY A 41 -10.31 12.37 13.78
C GLY A 41 -9.97 11.58 12.52
N LEU A 42 -8.82 10.94 12.52
CA LEU A 42 -8.44 9.94 11.54
C LEU A 42 -8.03 8.68 12.28
N GLU A 43 -8.83 7.64 12.18
CA GLU A 43 -8.47 6.31 12.64
C GLU A 43 -7.66 5.61 11.55
N ILE A 44 -6.47 5.13 11.92
CA ILE A 44 -5.67 4.23 11.09
C ILE A 44 -5.47 2.94 11.88
N SER A 45 -5.72 1.82 11.21
CA SER A 45 -5.55 0.49 11.77
C SER A 45 -5.01 -0.47 10.71
N ARG A 46 -4.62 -1.66 11.14
CA ARG A 46 -4.34 -2.77 10.23
C ARG A 46 -5.60 -3.61 10.04
N ASP A 47 -5.83 -4.11 8.84
CA ASP A 47 -7.00 -4.94 8.52
C ASP A 47 -6.76 -6.44 8.76
N ASP A 48 -5.51 -6.86 8.69
CA ASP A 48 -5.06 -8.24 8.78
C ASP A 48 -4.06 -8.44 9.94
N PRO A 49 -3.90 -9.65 10.49
CA PRO A 49 -2.86 -9.92 11.47
C PRO A 49 -1.47 -9.83 10.82
N VAL A 50 -0.48 -9.36 11.59
CA VAL A 50 0.93 -9.42 11.19
C VAL A 50 1.31 -10.86 10.88
N SER A 51 1.95 -11.08 9.73
CA SER A 51 2.37 -12.40 9.26
C SER A 51 3.81 -12.39 8.73
N ASP A 52 4.36 -13.59 8.53
CA ASP A 52 5.62 -13.76 7.82
C ASP A 52 5.32 -13.96 6.32
N ARG A 53 5.90 -13.12 5.46
CA ARG A 53 5.75 -13.20 4.02
C ARG A 53 7.09 -13.45 3.36
N LYS A 54 7.16 -14.45 2.49
CA LYS A 54 8.35 -14.69 1.68
C LYS A 54 8.32 -13.78 0.47
N VAL A 55 9.40 -13.03 0.26
CA VAL A 55 9.59 -12.19 -0.92
C VAL A 55 10.91 -12.54 -1.58
N VAL A 56 10.98 -12.35 -2.90
CA VAL A 56 12.17 -12.64 -3.71
C VAL A 56 12.87 -11.32 -4.01
N PRO A 57 14.21 -11.25 -3.94
CA PRO A 57 14.95 -10.09 -4.47
C PRO A 57 14.53 -9.74 -5.89
N GLY A 58 14.38 -8.46 -6.20
CA GLY A 58 13.88 -7.97 -7.49
C GLY A 58 12.35 -7.93 -7.62
N SER A 59 11.60 -8.40 -6.62
CA SER A 59 10.14 -8.30 -6.66
C SER A 59 9.68 -6.84 -6.59
N VAL A 60 8.77 -6.46 -7.47
CA VAL A 60 8.11 -5.15 -7.46
C VAL A 60 6.75 -5.22 -6.77
N GLN A 61 6.37 -4.14 -6.08
CA GLN A 61 5.08 -3.96 -5.41
C GLN A 61 4.69 -5.13 -4.48
N SER A 62 5.68 -5.73 -3.82
CA SER A 62 5.46 -6.76 -2.81
C SER A 62 4.69 -6.17 -1.63
N LEU A 63 3.54 -6.76 -1.31
CA LEU A 63 2.69 -6.29 -0.21
C LEU A 63 3.38 -6.49 1.15
N ALA A 64 3.43 -5.43 1.95
CA ALA A 64 3.96 -5.40 3.31
C ALA A 64 2.87 -5.26 4.37
N ALA A 65 1.79 -4.53 4.11
CA ALA A 65 0.67 -4.40 5.05
C ALA A 65 -0.62 -3.97 4.34
N VAL A 66 -1.77 -4.37 4.89
CA VAL A 66 -3.08 -3.80 4.54
C VAL A 66 -3.55 -2.89 5.68
N LEU A 67 -3.71 -1.62 5.38
CA LEU A 67 -4.12 -0.58 6.32
C LEU A 67 -5.56 -0.15 6.03
N GLN A 68 -6.30 0.20 7.08
CA GLN A 68 -7.62 0.82 6.99
C GLN A 68 -7.52 2.25 7.49
N ALA A 69 -8.06 3.20 6.71
CA ALA A 69 -8.14 4.61 7.07
C ALA A 69 -9.61 5.04 7.12
N ARG A 70 -10.04 5.57 8.27
CA ARG A 70 -11.39 6.05 8.50
C ARG A 70 -11.37 7.43 9.14
N ALA A 71 -12.00 8.39 8.49
CA ALA A 71 -12.22 9.69 9.10
C ALA A 71 -13.38 9.65 10.11
N VAL A 72 -13.27 10.43 11.18
CA VAL A 72 -14.25 10.54 12.25
C VAL A 72 -14.80 11.96 12.25
N ASN A 73 -16.13 12.08 12.25
CA ASN A 73 -16.93 13.31 12.23
C ASN A 73 -16.79 14.20 10.98
N ARG A 74 -15.61 14.30 10.35
CA ARG A 74 -15.35 15.20 9.20
C ARG A 74 -14.34 14.59 8.21
N PRO A 75 -14.40 14.95 6.92
CA PRO A 75 -13.36 14.59 5.97
C PRO A 75 -11.98 15.11 6.37
N VAL A 76 -10.98 14.25 6.25
CA VAL A 76 -9.59 14.51 6.61
C VAL A 76 -8.72 14.44 5.37
N GLU A 77 -7.83 15.42 5.21
CA GLU A 77 -6.76 15.35 4.21
C GLU A 77 -5.49 14.81 4.88
N VAL A 78 -4.92 13.75 4.31
CA VAL A 78 -3.68 13.14 4.80
C VAL A 78 -2.54 13.59 3.91
N LYS A 79 -1.54 14.22 4.52
CA LYS A 79 -0.42 14.88 3.81
C LYS A 79 0.83 14.01 3.78
N ALA A 80 1.08 13.25 4.82
CA ALA A 80 2.22 12.34 4.86
C ALA A 80 2.06 11.26 5.93
N ILE A 81 2.75 10.15 5.73
CA ILE A 81 2.90 9.07 6.72
C ILE A 81 4.38 8.72 6.83
N ARG A 82 4.87 8.57 8.07
CA ARG A 82 6.24 8.14 8.35
C ARG A 82 6.25 6.68 8.81
N PHE A 83 7.05 5.86 8.16
CA PHE A 83 7.31 4.49 8.58
C PHE A 83 8.71 4.40 9.18
N LYS A 84 8.86 3.60 10.23
CA LYS A 84 10.16 3.22 10.77
C LYS A 84 10.47 1.79 10.37
N ALA A 85 11.62 1.58 9.75
CA ALA A 85 12.16 0.27 9.46
C ALA A 85 12.59 -0.46 10.73
N THR A 86 12.47 -1.77 10.71
CA THR A 86 12.91 -2.69 11.76
C THR A 86 13.22 -4.02 11.12
N GLY A 87 14.19 -4.76 11.64
CA GLY A 87 14.37 -6.14 11.22
C GLY A 87 15.78 -6.62 11.43
N SER A 88 16.21 -7.51 10.54
CA SER A 88 17.60 -7.94 10.45
C SER A 88 18.25 -7.58 9.12
N GLY A 89 17.43 -7.23 8.11
CA GLY A 89 17.93 -6.76 6.82
C GLY A 89 18.16 -5.26 6.82
N ASN A 90 19.00 -4.82 5.89
CA ASN A 90 19.31 -3.41 5.72
C ASN A 90 18.40 -2.79 4.66
N GLU A 91 17.40 -2.01 5.05
CA GLU A 91 16.42 -1.44 4.13
C GLU A 91 17.03 -0.48 3.10
N MET A 92 18.16 0.17 3.40
CA MET A 92 18.86 1.06 2.46
C MET A 92 19.41 0.29 1.25
N THR A 93 19.75 -0.99 1.41
CA THR A 93 20.27 -1.84 0.34
C THR A 93 19.32 -2.96 -0.08
N GLY A 94 18.34 -3.29 0.77
CA GLY A 94 17.39 -4.36 0.57
C GLY A 94 16.09 -3.91 -0.09
N LEU A 95 15.75 -2.62 -0.02
CA LEU A 95 14.58 -2.03 -0.67
C LEU A 95 14.99 -0.95 -1.67
N GLU A 96 14.36 -0.96 -2.84
CA GLU A 96 14.54 0.06 -3.89
C GLU A 96 13.48 1.16 -3.82
N ALA A 97 12.28 0.85 -3.33
CA ALA A 97 11.22 1.82 -3.15
C ALA A 97 10.15 1.30 -2.18
N VAL A 98 9.47 2.24 -1.53
CA VAL A 98 8.25 2.00 -0.76
C VAL A 98 7.14 2.88 -1.32
N TYR A 99 5.94 2.33 -1.39
CA TYR A 99 4.73 3.02 -1.84
C TYR A 99 3.59 2.83 -0.85
N LEU A 100 2.69 3.80 -0.85
CA LEU A 100 1.35 3.63 -0.30
C LEU A 100 0.37 3.67 -1.47
N VAL A 101 -0.48 2.67 -1.56
CA VAL A 101 -1.40 2.46 -2.68
C VAL A 101 -2.83 2.38 -2.15
N LEU A 102 -3.80 2.94 -2.87
CA LEU A 102 -5.22 2.74 -2.62
C LEU A 102 -5.66 1.42 -3.25
N ASP A 103 -6.15 0.51 -2.42
CA ASP A 103 -6.79 -0.73 -2.86
C ASP A 103 -8.22 -0.39 -3.35
N ALA A 104 -8.38 -0.35 -4.67
CA ALA A 104 -9.61 0.16 -5.28
C ALA A 104 -10.76 -0.86 -5.27
N ASP A 105 -10.44 -2.16 -5.30
CA ASP A 105 -11.43 -3.24 -5.30
C ASP A 105 -11.61 -3.93 -3.93
N GLY A 106 -10.71 -3.64 -2.99
CA GLY A 106 -10.80 -4.05 -1.59
C GLY A 106 -10.39 -5.51 -1.36
N ASP A 107 -9.56 -6.08 -2.25
CA ASP A 107 -9.19 -7.48 -2.21
C ASP A 107 -7.94 -7.78 -1.35
N GLY A 108 -7.25 -6.74 -0.89
CA GLY A 108 -6.05 -6.81 -0.07
C GLY A 108 -4.78 -7.15 -0.87
N MET A 109 -4.80 -7.00 -2.19
CA MET A 109 -3.69 -7.31 -3.10
C MET A 109 -3.46 -6.17 -4.09
N TYR A 110 -2.19 -5.94 -4.44
CA TYR A 110 -1.89 -4.94 -5.47
C TYR A 110 -2.29 -5.43 -6.86
N SER A 111 -3.16 -4.68 -7.56
CA SER A 111 -3.71 -5.10 -8.85
C SER A 111 -3.83 -3.95 -9.88
N GLN A 112 -4.18 -4.30 -11.13
CA GLN A 112 -4.40 -3.34 -12.21
C GLN A 112 -5.74 -2.60 -11.99
N GLY A 113 -5.70 -1.54 -11.21
CA GLY A 113 -6.88 -0.75 -10.82
C GLY A 113 -6.58 0.16 -9.64
N ASP A 114 -5.59 -0.25 -8.86
CA ASP A 114 -5.08 0.49 -7.73
C ASP A 114 -4.32 1.76 -8.13
N SER A 115 -4.30 2.72 -7.21
CA SER A 115 -3.65 4.02 -7.46
C SER A 115 -2.66 4.37 -6.36
N THR A 116 -1.45 4.78 -6.75
CA THR A 116 -0.43 5.22 -5.80
C THR A 116 -0.86 6.51 -5.11
N LEU A 117 -0.92 6.48 -3.79
CA LEU A 117 -1.20 7.62 -2.92
C LEU A 117 0.08 8.40 -2.58
N GLY A 118 1.21 7.70 -2.45
CA GLY A 118 2.53 8.26 -2.21
C GLY A 118 3.66 7.28 -2.53
N GLY A 119 4.86 7.81 -2.73
CA GLY A 119 6.03 7.07 -3.24
C GLY A 119 6.32 7.34 -4.72
N PRO A 120 7.41 6.80 -5.28
CA PRO A 120 8.42 5.99 -4.58
C PRO A 120 9.25 6.83 -3.60
N GLU A 121 9.55 6.26 -2.43
CA GLU A 121 10.54 6.80 -1.49
C GLU A 121 11.49 5.70 -1.01
N VAL A 122 12.70 6.07 -0.58
CA VAL A 122 13.77 5.15 -0.18
C VAL A 122 14.25 5.39 1.25
N PHE A 123 14.58 4.32 1.96
CA PHE A 123 15.29 4.44 3.24
C PHE A 123 16.73 4.93 3.00
N LEU A 124 17.14 5.92 3.79
CA LEU A 124 18.50 6.49 3.70
C LEU A 124 19.47 5.87 4.71
N GLU A 125 18.94 5.08 5.66
CA GLU A 125 19.69 4.44 6.74
C GLU A 125 18.99 3.10 7.09
N ASP A 126 19.79 2.13 7.53
CA ASP A 126 19.35 0.87 8.14
C ASP A 126 18.60 1.15 9.46
N ASP A 127 17.48 0.47 9.71
CA ASP A 127 16.54 0.76 10.82
C ASP A 127 16.05 2.24 10.86
N GLY A 128 16.14 2.91 9.70
CA GLY A 128 15.84 4.33 9.53
C GLY A 128 14.35 4.65 9.55
N SER A 129 14.02 5.91 9.28
CA SER A 129 12.64 6.34 9.07
C SER A 129 12.46 6.91 7.68
N LEU A 130 11.34 6.57 7.04
CA LEU A 130 10.94 7.00 5.71
C LEU A 130 9.65 7.82 5.81
N LYS A 131 9.60 8.99 5.16
CA LYS A 131 8.38 9.79 5.08
C LYS A 131 7.81 9.69 3.66
N LEU A 132 6.60 9.15 3.51
CA LEU A 132 5.84 9.14 2.27
C LEU A 132 4.97 10.40 2.19
N PRO A 133 5.29 11.39 1.32
CA PRO A 133 4.39 12.49 1.05
C PRO A 133 3.18 12.00 0.24
N LEU A 134 1.98 12.43 0.62
CA LEU A 134 0.72 12.10 -0.02
C LEU A 134 0.12 13.35 -0.68
N THR A 135 -0.41 13.20 -1.89
CA THR A 135 -1.00 14.34 -2.63
C THR A 135 -2.48 14.11 -2.87
N GLY A 136 -3.33 14.97 -2.29
CA GLY A 136 -4.77 14.96 -2.53
C GLY A 136 -5.52 13.78 -1.90
N VAL A 137 -4.95 13.13 -0.90
CA VAL A 137 -5.57 12.01 -0.20
C VAL A 137 -6.60 12.54 0.81
N ILE A 138 -7.87 12.33 0.50
CA ILE A 138 -8.99 12.74 1.34
C ILE A 138 -9.74 11.49 1.80
N VAL A 139 -9.87 11.31 3.10
CA VAL A 139 -10.66 10.23 3.71
C VAL A 139 -11.99 10.81 4.19
N ASP A 140 -13.10 10.31 3.68
CA ASP A 140 -14.45 10.72 4.08
C ASP A 140 -15.00 9.78 5.17
N PRO A 141 -15.68 10.28 6.22
CA PRO A 141 -16.24 9.41 7.26
C PRO A 141 -17.22 8.36 6.75
N SER A 142 -17.86 8.62 5.60
CA SER A 142 -18.84 7.73 4.96
C SER A 142 -18.20 6.67 4.06
N PHE A 143 -16.93 6.87 3.68
CA PHE A 143 -16.19 6.04 2.73
C PHE A 143 -14.79 5.74 3.30
N PRO A 144 -14.66 4.78 4.24
CA PRO A 144 -13.35 4.32 4.68
C PRO A 144 -12.56 3.78 3.49
N GLN A 145 -11.25 3.90 3.55
CA GLN A 145 -10.34 3.45 2.49
C GLN A 145 -9.45 2.33 3.01
N GLN A 146 -9.15 1.38 2.13
CA GLN A 146 -8.14 0.36 2.35
C GLN A 146 -6.88 0.77 1.58
N TRP A 147 -5.73 0.76 2.24
CA TRP A 147 -4.45 1.13 1.66
C TRP A 147 -3.49 -0.04 1.75
N LEU A 148 -2.69 -0.23 0.71
CA LEU A 148 -1.63 -1.21 0.65
C LEU A 148 -0.29 -0.49 0.87
N LEU A 149 0.47 -0.96 1.84
CA LEU A 149 1.88 -0.63 1.95
C LEU A 149 2.63 -1.66 1.10
N THR A 150 3.29 -1.21 0.04
CA THR A 150 4.00 -2.08 -0.90
C THR A 150 5.47 -1.66 -1.00
N VAL A 151 6.33 -2.60 -1.37
CA VAL A 151 7.77 -2.38 -1.52
C VAL A 151 8.30 -2.98 -2.81
N ASP A 152 9.28 -2.30 -3.41
CA ASP A 152 10.16 -2.89 -4.41
C ASP A 152 11.42 -3.39 -3.68
N VAL A 153 11.71 -4.68 -3.81
CA VAL A 153 12.86 -5.33 -3.15
C VAL A 153 14.04 -5.30 -4.10
N ALA A 154 15.20 -4.86 -3.62
CA ALA A 154 16.39 -4.75 -4.46
C ALA A 154 16.82 -6.11 -5.03
N ASP A 155 17.32 -6.13 -6.27
CA ASP A 155 17.84 -7.36 -6.91
C ASP A 155 18.98 -8.01 -6.10
N GLY A 156 19.78 -7.18 -5.44
CA GLY A 156 20.93 -7.60 -4.62
C GLY A 156 20.60 -7.86 -3.16
N ALA A 157 19.33 -7.81 -2.75
CA ALA A 157 18.94 -7.95 -1.35
C ALA A 157 19.33 -9.33 -0.79
N ALA A 158 19.90 -9.36 0.42
CA ALA A 158 20.54 -10.57 0.92
C ALA A 158 19.51 -11.60 1.42
N ILE A 159 19.57 -12.81 0.87
CA ILE A 159 18.68 -13.91 1.26
C ILE A 159 18.84 -14.26 2.74
N GLY A 160 17.70 -14.45 3.41
CA GLY A 160 17.61 -14.79 4.84
C GLY A 160 17.40 -13.58 5.74
N GLU A 161 17.55 -12.37 5.22
CA GLU A 161 17.20 -11.14 5.93
C GLU A 161 15.68 -11.01 6.09
N ILE A 162 15.30 -10.30 7.15
CA ILE A 162 13.92 -9.95 7.44
C ILE A 162 13.81 -8.43 7.41
N LEU A 163 12.99 -7.92 6.49
CA LEU A 163 12.63 -6.52 6.40
C LEU A 163 11.23 -6.33 6.99
N ALA A 164 11.07 -5.37 7.89
CA ALA A 164 9.77 -4.99 8.43
C ALA A 164 9.74 -3.47 8.65
N MET A 165 8.55 -2.91 8.75
CA MET A 165 8.39 -1.51 9.04
C MET A 165 7.10 -1.27 9.82
N GLY A 166 6.98 -0.11 10.45
CA GLY A 166 5.77 0.19 11.20
C GLY A 166 5.57 1.68 11.44
N LEU A 167 4.30 2.03 11.57
CA LEU A 167 3.85 3.33 12.03
C LEU A 167 3.94 3.34 13.56
N GLN A 168 4.90 4.07 14.12
CA GLN A 168 5.29 3.90 15.53
C GLN A 168 4.38 4.66 16.49
N ALA A 169 3.90 5.84 16.06
CA ALA A 169 3.06 6.68 16.88
C ALA A 169 2.08 7.49 16.02
N SER A 170 1.09 8.10 16.69
CA SER A 170 0.17 9.05 16.06
C SER A 170 0.87 10.24 15.39
N LEU A 171 2.03 10.67 15.92
CA LEU A 171 2.84 11.77 15.37
C LEU A 171 3.51 11.44 14.03
N ASP A 172 3.49 10.18 13.61
CA ASP A 172 4.00 9.77 12.30
C ASP A 172 2.98 10.00 11.17
N VAL A 173 1.78 10.48 11.48
CA VAL A 173 0.74 10.80 10.49
C VAL A 173 0.50 12.30 10.50
N GLU A 174 0.75 12.94 9.36
CA GLU A 174 0.46 14.35 9.15
C GLU A 174 -0.88 14.48 8.43
N ALA A 175 -1.91 14.92 9.15
CA ALA A 175 -3.25 15.10 8.60
C ALA A 175 -3.94 16.35 9.17
N GLU A 176 -4.83 16.93 8.37
CA GLU A 176 -5.59 18.12 8.70
C GLU A 176 -7.04 18.02 8.23
N THR A 177 -7.91 18.89 8.73
CA THR A 177 -9.28 18.91 8.21
C THR A 177 -9.27 19.38 6.75
N PHE A 178 -9.94 18.65 5.86
CA PHE A 178 -9.94 18.98 4.42
C PHE A 178 -10.62 20.33 4.12
N ILE A 179 -11.69 20.65 4.85
CA ILE A 179 -12.50 21.87 4.60
C ILE A 179 -11.82 23.11 5.19
N THR A 180 -11.01 22.96 6.24
CA THR A 180 -10.30 24.07 6.88
C THR A 180 -8.84 23.68 7.07
N ALA A 181 -8.06 23.92 6.02
CA ALA A 181 -6.62 23.67 6.02
C ALA A 181 -5.92 24.34 7.22
N GLY A 182 -4.88 23.70 7.74
CA GLY A 182 -4.11 24.13 8.89
C GLY A 182 -4.67 23.72 10.25
N ILE A 183 -5.84 23.09 10.31
CA ILE A 183 -6.39 22.54 11.56
C ILE A 183 -5.95 21.07 11.68
N PRO A 184 -5.05 20.71 12.61
CA PRO A 184 -4.65 19.32 12.82
C PRO A 184 -5.83 18.49 13.32
N VAL A 185 -5.83 17.21 13.00
CA VAL A 185 -6.85 16.26 13.46
C VAL A 185 -6.29 15.29 14.50
N ASN A 186 -7.16 14.71 15.32
CA ASN A 186 -6.76 13.66 16.25
C ASN A 186 -6.50 12.36 15.49
N ILE A 187 -5.26 11.88 15.50
CA ILE A 187 -4.92 10.57 14.95
C ILE A 187 -5.25 9.49 15.99
N LEU A 188 -6.10 8.55 15.61
CA LEU A 188 -6.63 7.46 16.43
C LEU A 188 -6.09 6.12 15.91
N GLY A 189 -5.98 5.13 16.79
CA GLY A 189 -5.49 3.79 16.45
C GLY A 189 -4.73 3.15 17.60
N VAL A 190 -4.34 1.89 17.41
CA VAL A 190 -3.44 1.17 18.32
C VAL A 190 -2.06 1.16 17.69
N PHE A 191 -1.13 1.89 18.30
CA PHE A 191 0.26 1.97 17.85
C PHE A 191 1.19 1.10 18.73
N PRO A 192 2.25 0.49 18.17
CA PRO A 192 2.65 0.58 16.76
C PRO A 192 1.76 -0.26 15.83
N ILE A 193 1.58 0.21 14.59
CA ILE A 193 0.97 -0.58 13.50
C ILE A 193 2.12 -1.16 12.67
N LEU A 194 2.33 -2.47 12.78
CA LEU A 194 3.45 -3.16 12.15
C LEU A 194 3.06 -3.72 10.78
N SER A 195 4.02 -3.76 9.86
CA SER A 195 3.97 -4.53 8.61
C SER A 195 4.14 -6.03 8.89
N ASP A 196 3.98 -6.83 7.84
CA ASP A 196 4.49 -8.19 7.79
C ASP A 196 6.01 -8.22 7.93
N ASN A 197 6.54 -9.35 8.39
CA ASN A 197 7.95 -9.68 8.26
C ASN A 197 8.20 -10.18 6.83
N LEU A 198 8.87 -9.37 6.02
CA LEU A 198 9.27 -9.75 4.67
C LEU A 198 10.57 -10.54 4.74
N ILE A 199 10.46 -11.86 4.68
CA ILE A 199 11.58 -12.79 4.70
C ILE A 199 12.12 -12.91 3.28
N LEU A 200 13.30 -12.34 3.06
CA LEU A 200 14.00 -12.43 1.78
C LEU A 200 14.40 -13.89 1.55
N SER A 201 13.89 -14.49 0.49
CA SER A 201 14.12 -15.89 0.21
C SER A 201 14.17 -16.17 -1.29
N LEU A 202 14.91 -17.22 -1.65
CA LEU A 202 14.87 -17.77 -3.01
C LEU A 202 13.55 -18.52 -3.29
N ALA A 203 12.55 -18.41 -2.41
CA ALA A 203 11.33 -19.17 -2.56
C ALA A 203 10.60 -18.69 -3.80
N SER A 204 10.50 -19.56 -4.81
CA SER A 204 9.64 -19.32 -5.97
C SER A 204 8.24 -18.98 -5.48
N GLU A 205 7.71 -17.86 -5.97
CA GLU A 205 6.32 -17.44 -5.81
C GLU A 205 5.42 -18.69 -5.81
N GLY A 206 4.58 -18.87 -4.79
CA GLY A 206 3.72 -20.05 -4.69
C GLY A 206 2.99 -20.26 -6.01
N TYR A 207 2.98 -21.48 -6.54
CA TYR A 207 2.51 -21.74 -7.92
C TYR A 207 1.11 -21.14 -8.18
N GLY A 208 0.24 -21.08 -7.17
CA GLY A 208 -1.05 -20.40 -7.25
C GLY A 208 -0.93 -18.91 -7.60
N LEU A 209 -0.14 -18.13 -6.85
CA LEU A 209 0.07 -16.70 -7.10
C LEU A 209 0.71 -16.43 -8.46
N TRP A 210 1.73 -17.23 -8.81
CA TRP A 210 2.34 -17.18 -10.14
C TRP A 210 1.30 -17.44 -11.24
N LEU A 211 0.39 -18.39 -11.03
CA LEU A 211 -0.71 -18.62 -11.96
C LEU A 211 -1.66 -17.43 -12.08
N GLU A 212 -2.01 -16.75 -10.99
CA GLU A 212 -2.93 -15.60 -11.03
C GLU A 212 -2.32 -14.41 -11.77
N ARG A 213 -1.00 -14.21 -11.64
CA ARG A 213 -0.28 -13.14 -12.31
C ARG A 213 -0.27 -13.31 -13.83
N TYR A 214 0.05 -14.50 -14.32
CA TYR A 214 0.30 -14.72 -15.74
C TYR A 214 -0.89 -15.28 -16.52
N PHE A 215 -1.87 -15.93 -15.85
CA PHE A 215 -2.95 -16.61 -16.54
C PHE A 215 -4.32 -16.07 -16.14
N THR A 216 -5.18 -15.86 -17.14
CA THR A 216 -6.60 -15.59 -16.93
C THR A 216 -7.28 -16.77 -16.22
N GLU A 217 -8.43 -16.54 -15.59
CA GLU A 217 -9.22 -17.62 -14.95
C GLU A 217 -9.51 -18.81 -15.89
N ALA A 218 -9.79 -18.54 -17.18
CA ALA A 218 -10.00 -19.61 -18.16
C ALA A 218 -8.73 -20.44 -18.40
N GLN A 219 -7.57 -19.78 -18.53
CA GLN A 219 -6.28 -20.44 -18.73
C GLN A 219 -5.83 -21.22 -17.48
N ARG A 220 -6.09 -20.69 -16.28
CA ARG A 220 -5.83 -21.40 -15.00
C ARG A 220 -6.64 -22.69 -14.85
N ASN A 221 -7.80 -22.76 -15.50
CA ASN A 221 -8.64 -23.96 -15.54
C ASN A 221 -8.25 -24.94 -16.66
N ASP A 222 -7.28 -24.59 -17.51
CA ASP A 222 -6.76 -25.45 -18.57
C ASP A 222 -5.34 -25.96 -18.23
N PRO A 223 -5.17 -27.22 -17.80
CA PRO A 223 -3.87 -27.79 -17.47
C PRO A 223 -2.90 -27.87 -18.65
N GLN A 224 -3.38 -27.78 -19.90
CA GLN A 224 -2.50 -27.75 -21.09
C GLN A 224 -1.87 -26.38 -21.31
N ILE A 225 -2.40 -25.34 -20.66
CA ILE A 225 -1.87 -23.97 -20.72
C ILE A 225 -1.15 -23.66 -19.41
N SER A 226 -1.81 -23.86 -18.28
CA SER A 226 -1.29 -23.42 -16.98
C SER A 226 -0.54 -24.50 -16.22
N GLY A 227 -0.66 -25.79 -16.58
CA GLY A 227 -0.03 -26.90 -15.86
C GLY A 227 1.50 -26.80 -15.79
N LEU A 228 2.12 -27.38 -14.76
CA LEU A 228 3.58 -27.26 -14.54
C LEU A 228 4.44 -27.72 -15.72
N LEU A 229 3.93 -28.63 -16.56
CA LEU A 229 4.62 -29.15 -17.74
C LEU A 229 4.11 -28.53 -19.05
N ALA A 230 3.17 -27.60 -18.98
CA ALA A 230 2.71 -26.86 -20.14
C ALA A 230 3.75 -25.83 -20.56
N ASP A 231 3.73 -25.51 -21.84
CA ASP A 231 4.60 -24.57 -22.56
C ASP A 231 3.65 -23.85 -23.54
N PRO A 232 2.97 -22.78 -23.08
CA PRO A 232 1.87 -22.19 -23.83
C PRO A 232 2.31 -21.24 -24.95
N ASP A 233 3.55 -20.77 -24.90
CA ASP A 233 4.17 -19.91 -25.91
C ASP A 233 5.09 -20.67 -26.90
N PHE A 234 5.28 -21.98 -26.69
CA PHE A 234 6.00 -22.93 -27.54
C PHE A 234 7.48 -22.62 -27.68
N ASP A 235 8.10 -22.15 -26.60
CA ASP A 235 9.51 -21.80 -26.54
C ASP A 235 10.40 -22.89 -25.91
N PHE A 236 9.80 -24.05 -25.61
CA PHE A 236 10.41 -25.21 -24.94
C PHE A 236 10.74 -25.01 -23.45
N LEU A 237 10.30 -23.92 -22.84
CA LEU A 237 10.33 -23.71 -21.41
C LEU A 237 8.96 -24.09 -20.83
N THR A 238 8.97 -24.97 -19.85
CA THR A 238 7.73 -25.33 -19.15
C THR A 238 7.41 -24.29 -18.08
N ASN A 239 6.14 -24.10 -17.76
CA ASN A 239 5.69 -23.28 -16.62
C ASN A 239 6.44 -23.55 -15.30
N ALA A 240 6.85 -24.80 -15.03
CA ALA A 240 7.66 -25.13 -13.85
C ALA A 240 9.05 -24.48 -13.89
N PHE A 241 9.67 -24.45 -15.07
CA PHE A 241 10.94 -23.75 -15.31
C PHE A 241 10.72 -22.25 -15.16
N GLU A 242 9.77 -21.71 -15.90
CA GLU A 242 9.53 -20.27 -15.96
C GLU A 242 9.18 -19.67 -14.61
N ARG A 243 8.39 -20.39 -13.82
CA ARG A 243 8.13 -20.03 -12.42
C ARG A 243 9.39 -19.97 -11.57
N VAL A 244 10.30 -20.93 -11.75
CA VAL A 244 11.54 -21.00 -10.95
C VAL A 244 12.50 -19.86 -11.34
N TYR A 245 12.49 -19.46 -12.61
CA TYR A 245 13.41 -18.45 -13.15
C TYR A 245 12.77 -17.08 -13.38
N GLY A 246 11.49 -16.90 -13.03
CA GLY A 246 10.77 -15.63 -13.11
C GLY A 246 10.49 -15.15 -14.54
N THR A 247 10.43 -16.04 -15.53
CA THR A 247 10.08 -15.67 -16.91
C THR A 247 8.56 -15.65 -17.13
N ASN A 248 8.13 -15.02 -18.23
CA ASN A 248 6.72 -14.86 -18.57
C ASN A 248 6.25 -16.01 -19.48
N PRO A 249 5.37 -16.90 -19.01
CA PRO A 249 4.96 -18.09 -19.76
C PRO A 249 4.11 -17.83 -21.00
N LEU A 250 3.67 -16.58 -21.21
CA LEU A 250 2.88 -16.21 -22.38
C LEU A 250 3.70 -15.50 -23.45
N GLU A 251 5.01 -15.30 -23.23
CA GLU A 251 5.88 -14.56 -24.12
C GLU A 251 7.11 -15.38 -24.50
N TYR A 252 7.17 -15.77 -25.78
CA TYR A 252 8.27 -16.54 -26.33
C TYR A 252 9.64 -16.02 -25.87
N ASN A 253 10.39 -16.84 -25.12
CA ASN A 253 11.78 -16.57 -24.80
C ASN A 253 12.69 -17.34 -25.77
N GLU A 254 13.91 -16.83 -26.02
CA GLU A 254 14.86 -17.63 -26.80
C GLU A 254 15.26 -18.88 -25.99
N SER A 255 14.91 -20.05 -26.53
CA SER A 255 15.21 -21.32 -25.88
C SER A 255 16.71 -21.45 -25.59
N PRO A 256 17.11 -21.99 -24.43
CA PRO A 256 18.50 -22.30 -24.18
C PRO A 256 19.03 -23.29 -25.25
N LEU A 257 20.18 -22.96 -25.85
CA LEU A 257 20.98 -23.84 -26.72
C LEU A 257 21.22 -25.21 -26.10
N SER A 258 21.39 -25.30 -24.78
CA SER A 258 21.50 -26.56 -24.07
C SER A 258 21.05 -26.48 -22.62
N VAL A 259 20.52 -27.60 -22.14
CA VAL A 259 20.09 -27.80 -20.75
C VAL A 259 20.79 -29.05 -20.21
N ASP A 260 21.60 -28.90 -19.17
CA ASP A 260 22.25 -30.00 -18.44
C ASP A 260 21.79 -29.98 -16.98
N ILE A 261 20.92 -30.93 -16.61
CA ILE A 261 20.36 -31.06 -15.27
C ILE A 261 20.94 -32.29 -14.59
N SER A 262 21.52 -32.09 -13.42
CA SER A 262 22.02 -33.13 -12.53
C SER A 262 21.46 -32.92 -11.11
N PRO A 263 21.60 -33.90 -10.20
CA PRO A 263 21.20 -33.71 -8.79
C PRO A 263 21.93 -32.56 -8.07
N GLU A 264 23.08 -32.12 -8.58
CA GLU A 264 23.95 -31.13 -7.93
C GLU A 264 23.89 -29.75 -8.58
N ARG A 265 23.44 -29.66 -9.84
CA ARG A 265 23.38 -28.40 -10.60
C ARG A 265 22.48 -28.51 -11.82
N ALA A 266 21.94 -27.38 -12.23
CA ALA A 266 21.36 -27.18 -13.56
C ALA A 266 22.18 -26.13 -14.32
N ILE A 267 22.58 -26.44 -15.55
CA ILE A 267 23.31 -25.53 -16.45
C ILE A 267 22.42 -25.28 -17.65
N PHE A 268 22.19 -24.00 -17.95
CA PHE A 268 21.48 -23.54 -19.14
C PHE A 268 22.48 -22.74 -19.97
N SER A 269 22.65 -23.12 -21.23
CA SER A 269 23.43 -22.33 -22.19
C SER A 269 22.45 -21.65 -23.12
N PHE A 270 22.52 -20.34 -23.28
CA PHE A 270 21.68 -19.60 -24.22
C PHE A 270 22.50 -19.21 -25.45
N PRO A 271 21.90 -19.15 -26.66
CA PRO A 271 22.53 -18.46 -27.76
C PRO A 271 22.60 -17.00 -27.34
N TRP A 272 23.81 -16.45 -27.31
CA TRP A 272 24.01 -15.05 -26.96
C TRP A 272 23.07 -14.15 -27.76
N ALA A 273 22.18 -13.39 -27.10
CA ALA A 273 21.26 -12.49 -27.78
C ALA A 273 21.25 -11.09 -27.14
N LYS A 274 21.83 -10.16 -27.91
CA LYS A 274 21.43 -8.76 -28.14
C LYS A 274 20.88 -7.97 -26.94
N ASP A 275 21.81 -7.22 -26.33
CA ASP A 275 21.66 -6.05 -25.43
C ASP A 275 22.48 -6.11 -24.12
N ALA A 276 23.44 -7.03 -24.05
CA ALA A 276 24.68 -6.73 -23.32
C ALA A 276 25.41 -5.60 -24.07
N THR A 277 25.08 -4.35 -23.71
CA THR A 277 26.01 -3.24 -23.91
C THR A 277 27.12 -3.38 -22.86
N ASP A 278 28.36 -3.22 -23.30
CA ASP A 278 29.51 -2.93 -22.43
C ASP A 278 29.21 -1.75 -21.49
#